data_AF-A0A7Y1Z6Z8-F1
#
_entry.id   AF-A0A7Y1Z6Z8-F1
#
_cell.length_a   1.000
_cell.length_b   1.000
_cell.length_c   1.000
_cell.angle_alpha   90.00
_cell.angle_beta   90.00
_cell.angle_gamma   90.00
#
_symmetry.space_group_name_H-M   'P 1'
#
loop_
_entity.id
_entity.type
_entity.pdbx_description
1 polymer ?
#
loop_
_entity_poly.entity_id
_entity_poly.type
_entity_poly.pdbx_seq_one_letter_code
_entity_poly.pdbx_strand_id
1 'polypeptide(L)'
;MKSKLFLVSVLALFVLSSCTQNIESYSAPSDASFDAKDPEGCETAFGFFKAGCFNNDGFNRWGWVIGPISEPHNESYPLYAGAGKCMEVKGELVGTVSINYMDDYIEVEYETIADYLIFETHVYVGNEKYPTKPNGQQTVAPGQYGNSQSDSEGTHYVSYKIDDVSGELYVIAHAVVCPKKPKG
;
A
#
# COMPACT_ATOMS: atom_id res chain seq x y z
N MET A 1 -65.98 27.03 -66.81
CA MET A 1 -66.41 25.65 -67.19
C MET A 1 -65.22 24.89 -67.75
N LYS A 2 -64.73 23.91 -66.99
CA LYS A 2 -64.03 22.65 -67.39
C LYS A 2 -63.02 22.26 -66.30
N SER A 3 -63.55 21.46 -65.37
CA SER A 3 -62.82 20.47 -64.58
C SER A 3 -62.00 19.57 -65.51
N LYS A 4 -60.76 19.26 -65.13
CA LYS A 4 -60.11 17.97 -65.38
C LYS A 4 -59.17 17.62 -64.22
N LEU A 5 -59.71 16.76 -63.38
CA LEU A 5 -59.07 15.74 -62.55
C LEU A 5 -57.92 15.05 -63.31
N PHE A 6 -56.74 14.93 -62.70
CA PHE A 6 -55.86 13.76 -62.88
C PHE A 6 -54.98 13.58 -61.64
N LEU A 7 -55.29 12.51 -60.90
CA LEU A 7 -54.43 11.84 -59.93
C LEU A 7 -53.21 11.27 -60.68
N VAL A 8 -51.99 11.51 -60.21
CA VAL A 8 -50.92 10.50 -60.23
C VAL A 8 -50.08 10.66 -58.95
N SER A 9 -50.14 9.60 -58.16
CA SER A 9 -49.31 9.28 -57.00
C SER A 9 -47.88 8.98 -57.44
N VAL A 10 -46.90 9.62 -56.82
CA VAL A 10 -45.55 9.05 -56.68
C VAL A 10 -45.09 9.31 -55.25
N LEU A 11 -45.08 8.21 -54.50
CA LEU A 11 -44.70 8.08 -53.10
C LEU A 11 -43.21 8.43 -52.95
N ALA A 12 -42.90 9.44 -52.14
CA ALA A 12 -41.53 9.77 -51.77
C ALA A 12 -40.98 8.70 -50.83
N LEU A 13 -40.01 7.92 -51.29
CA LEU A 13 -39.21 7.02 -50.44
C LEU A 13 -38.21 7.86 -49.63
N PHE A 14 -38.62 8.24 -48.42
CA PHE A 14 -37.74 8.79 -47.39
C PHE A 14 -36.87 7.65 -46.82
N VAL A 15 -35.56 7.76 -47.01
CA VAL A 15 -34.59 6.90 -46.33
C VAL A 15 -34.39 7.45 -44.92
N LEU A 16 -35.16 6.91 -43.96
CA LEU A 16 -34.98 7.16 -42.53
C LEU A 16 -33.97 6.15 -41.99
N SER A 17 -32.71 6.57 -41.86
CA SER A 17 -31.73 5.88 -41.00
C SER A 17 -32.25 5.98 -39.57
N SER A 18 -32.88 4.90 -39.12
CA SER A 18 -33.47 4.76 -37.80
C SER A 18 -32.63 3.73 -37.07
N CYS A 19 -31.89 4.15 -36.04
CA CYS A 19 -31.19 3.25 -35.14
C CYS A 19 -32.23 2.34 -34.47
N THR A 20 -32.25 1.07 -34.86
CA THR A 20 -33.04 0.03 -34.21
C THR A 20 -32.51 -0.21 -32.79
N GLN A 21 -33.40 -0.12 -31.81
CA GLN A 21 -33.15 -0.61 -30.44
C GLN A 21 -33.76 -2.00 -30.26
N ASN A 22 -33.03 -2.82 -29.48
CA ASN A 22 -33.47 -4.02 -28.75
C ASN A 22 -33.63 -5.29 -29.60
N ILE A 23 -33.13 -6.48 -29.25
CA ILE A 23 -32.65 -7.06 -28.00
C ILE A 23 -31.49 -7.98 -28.37
N GLU A 24 -30.25 -7.66 -28.00
CA GLU A 24 -29.19 -8.66 -27.94
C GLU A 24 -29.02 -9.07 -26.48
N SER A 25 -29.14 -10.37 -26.27
CA SER A 25 -28.92 -11.07 -25.02
C SER A 25 -27.67 -10.54 -24.31
N TYR A 26 -27.86 -9.96 -23.12
CA TYR A 26 -26.78 -9.67 -22.19
C TYR A 26 -26.25 -11.01 -21.66
N SER A 27 -25.38 -11.65 -22.44
CA SER A 27 -24.55 -12.73 -21.94
C SER A 27 -23.58 -12.12 -20.95
N ALA A 28 -23.82 -12.37 -19.66
CA ALA A 28 -22.81 -12.15 -18.63
C ALA A 28 -21.51 -12.84 -19.08
N PRO A 29 -20.39 -12.11 -19.26
CA PRO A 29 -19.11 -12.77 -19.37
C PRO A 29 -18.75 -13.26 -17.97
N SER A 30 -19.04 -14.52 -17.71
CA SER A 30 -18.23 -15.36 -16.82
C SER A 30 -16.80 -15.34 -17.37
N ASP A 31 -15.82 -15.17 -16.48
CA ASP A 31 -14.38 -15.14 -16.75
C ASP A 31 -13.80 -13.76 -17.12
N ALA A 32 -13.96 -12.80 -16.22
CA ALA A 32 -12.88 -11.84 -15.96
C ALA A 32 -12.24 -12.25 -14.64
N SER A 33 -11.03 -12.82 -14.74
CA SER A 33 -10.10 -12.93 -13.63
C SER A 33 -10.11 -11.63 -12.84
N PHE A 34 -10.24 -11.75 -11.53
CA PHE A 34 -9.89 -10.68 -10.61
C PHE A 34 -8.37 -10.53 -10.72
N ASP A 35 -7.91 -9.89 -11.79
CA ASP A 35 -6.57 -9.36 -11.87
C ASP A 35 -6.48 -8.34 -10.75
N ALA A 36 -5.79 -8.72 -9.68
CA ALA A 36 -5.31 -7.85 -8.64
C ALA A 36 -4.42 -6.80 -9.32
N LYS A 37 -5.06 -5.79 -9.89
CA LYS A 37 -4.41 -4.60 -10.42
C LYS A 37 -3.72 -3.98 -9.21
N ASP A 38 -2.39 -4.07 -9.18
CA ASP A 38 -1.54 -3.27 -8.30
C ASP A 38 -2.15 -1.87 -8.21
N PRO A 39 -2.69 -1.45 -7.04
CA PRO A 39 -3.41 -0.19 -6.95
C PRO A 39 -2.48 0.92 -7.41
N GLU A 40 -2.84 1.63 -8.47
CA GLU A 40 -2.03 2.73 -9.00
C GLU A 40 -1.62 3.68 -7.86
N GLY A 41 -0.31 3.82 -7.63
CA GLY A 41 0.22 4.71 -6.60
C GLY A 41 0.52 4.07 -5.24
N CYS A 42 0.51 2.74 -5.11
CA CYS A 42 1.11 2.08 -3.97
C CYS A 42 2.60 2.46 -3.82
N GLU A 43 3.04 2.63 -2.58
CA GLU A 43 4.43 2.91 -2.27
C GLU A 43 4.97 2.17 -1.06
N THR A 44 6.29 1.97 -1.06
CA THR A 44 7.03 1.52 0.11
C THR A 44 7.08 2.62 1.17
N ALA A 45 6.80 2.27 2.42
CA ALA A 45 6.90 3.13 3.59
C ALA A 45 7.75 2.51 4.70
N PHE A 46 8.42 3.35 5.48
CA PHE A 46 9.19 2.94 6.67
C PHE A 46 8.95 3.86 7.86
N GLY A 47 8.95 3.28 9.05
CA GLY A 47 8.96 4.04 10.31
C GLY A 47 10.25 4.84 10.41
N PHE A 48 10.14 6.15 10.61
CA PHE A 48 11.26 7.08 10.52
C PHE A 48 12.05 7.17 11.81
N PHE A 49 13.37 7.04 11.68
CA PHE A 49 14.32 7.34 12.75
C PHE A 49 15.55 8.02 12.18
N LYS A 50 15.78 9.27 12.56
CA LYS A 50 16.84 10.12 11.98
C LYS A 50 18.24 9.48 12.00
N ALA A 51 18.57 8.77 13.07
CA ALA A 51 19.87 8.11 13.22
C ALA A 51 19.97 6.72 12.56
N GLY A 52 18.85 6.21 12.01
CA GLY A 52 18.71 4.83 11.56
C GLY A 52 18.84 4.58 10.06
N CYS A 53 19.30 5.54 9.27
CA CYS A 53 19.26 5.44 7.80
C CYS A 53 20.13 4.28 7.27
N PHE A 54 19.52 3.33 6.56
CA PHE A 54 20.21 2.16 5.99
C PHE A 54 21.37 2.52 5.05
N ASN A 55 21.24 3.62 4.29
CA ASN A 55 22.29 4.02 3.37
C ASN A 55 23.59 4.45 4.07
N ASN A 56 23.51 4.94 5.31
CA ASN A 56 24.68 5.28 6.11
C ASN A 56 25.45 4.04 6.55
N ASP A 57 24.78 2.90 6.61
CA ASP A 57 25.33 1.59 6.98
C ASP A 57 25.69 0.73 5.74
N GLY A 58 25.72 1.35 4.54
CA GLY A 58 26.22 0.72 3.32
C GLY A 58 25.18 -0.07 2.50
N PHE A 59 23.90 -0.05 2.88
CA PHE A 59 22.86 -0.71 2.11
C PHE A 59 22.41 0.14 0.90
N ASN A 60 22.09 -0.54 -0.21
CA ASN A 60 21.54 0.08 -1.43
C ASN A 60 20.01 0.23 -1.43
N ARG A 61 19.37 0.12 -0.25
CA ARG A 61 17.93 0.33 -0.05
C ARG A 61 17.76 1.44 0.96
N TRP A 62 16.78 2.31 0.74
CA TRP A 62 16.41 3.34 1.69
C TRP A 62 15.46 2.77 2.75
N GLY A 63 15.42 3.42 3.91
CA GLY A 63 14.61 3.04 5.05
C GLY A 63 15.37 3.30 6.35
N TRP A 64 14.74 2.99 7.47
CA TRP A 64 15.32 3.24 8.79
C TRP A 64 15.17 2.05 9.72
N VAL A 65 16.17 1.90 10.60
CA VAL A 65 16.09 1.07 11.80
C VAL A 65 15.90 1.97 13.01
N ILE A 66 14.91 1.70 13.84
CA ILE A 66 14.67 2.37 15.11
C ILE A 66 15.50 1.66 16.18
N GLY A 67 16.23 2.42 16.98
CA GLY A 67 16.95 1.91 18.15
C GLY A 67 18.45 2.23 18.18
N PRO A 68 19.18 1.68 19.16
CA PRO A 68 18.68 0.73 20.16
C PRO A 68 17.62 1.35 21.08
N ILE A 69 16.59 0.58 21.43
CA ILE A 69 15.58 0.95 22.43
C ILE A 69 15.74 0.04 23.65
N SER A 70 15.51 0.60 24.84
CA SER A 70 15.57 -0.13 26.11
C SER A 70 14.19 -0.15 26.76
N GLU A 71 13.91 -1.19 27.55
CA GLU A 71 12.70 -1.27 28.35
C GLU A 71 12.75 -0.32 29.57
N PRO A 72 11.68 0.43 29.90
CA PRO A 72 10.44 0.57 29.13
C PRO A 72 10.60 1.56 27.96
N HIS A 73 9.88 1.31 26.88
CA HIS A 73 9.80 2.23 25.73
C HIS A 73 8.33 2.41 25.31
N ASN A 74 7.90 3.65 25.10
CA ASN A 74 6.57 3.96 24.56
C ASN A 74 6.66 5.24 23.74
N GLU A 75 6.95 5.10 22.45
CA GLU A 75 7.11 6.23 21.53
C GLU A 75 6.49 5.92 20.16
N SER A 76 6.09 6.97 19.46
CA SER A 76 5.56 6.90 18.10
C SER A 76 6.52 7.54 17.10
N TYR A 77 6.68 6.87 15.97
CA TYR A 77 7.57 7.24 14.88
C TYR A 77 6.74 7.53 13.62
N PRO A 78 7.01 8.62 12.88
CA PRO A 78 6.30 8.90 11.64
C PRO A 78 6.52 7.78 10.60
N LEU A 79 5.47 7.39 9.88
CA LEU A 79 5.56 6.46 8.76
C LEU A 79 5.63 7.26 7.46
N TYR A 80 6.77 7.22 6.77
CA TYR A 80 6.96 7.95 5.50
C TYR A 80 7.02 7.00 4.30
N ALA A 81 6.21 7.28 3.29
CA ALA A 81 6.22 6.61 1.99
C ALA A 81 7.13 7.33 0.99
N GLY A 82 7.84 6.59 0.13
CA GLY A 82 8.61 7.18 -0.98
C GLY A 82 9.82 8.04 -0.57
N ALA A 83 10.32 7.91 0.66
CA ALA A 83 11.41 8.73 1.21
C ALA A 83 12.82 8.28 0.77
N GLY A 84 13.03 8.17 -0.54
CA GLY A 84 14.26 7.66 -1.14
C GLY A 84 15.52 8.34 -0.60
N LYS A 85 16.57 7.53 -0.38
CA LYS A 85 17.86 7.93 0.24
C LYS A 85 17.71 8.52 1.66
N CYS A 86 16.68 8.09 2.40
CA CYS A 86 16.36 8.59 3.73
C CYS A 86 16.08 10.10 3.78
N MET A 87 15.67 10.69 2.66
CA MET A 87 15.34 12.11 2.59
C MET A 87 13.87 12.30 2.95
N GLU A 88 13.59 12.62 4.22
CA GLU A 88 12.21 12.82 4.73
C GLU A 88 11.43 13.85 3.90
N VAL A 89 12.08 14.92 3.46
CA VAL A 89 11.47 16.00 2.66
C VAL A 89 11.01 15.55 1.27
N LYS A 90 11.41 14.36 0.85
CA LYS A 90 10.97 13.72 -0.40
C LYS A 90 9.90 12.66 -0.17
N GLY A 91 9.71 12.26 1.09
CA GLY A 91 8.69 11.32 1.48
C GLY A 91 7.36 11.99 1.77
N GLU A 92 6.30 11.20 1.69
CA GLU A 92 4.95 11.57 2.09
C GLU A 92 4.66 10.98 3.47
N LEU A 93 4.15 11.78 4.40
CA LEU A 93 3.71 11.27 5.71
C LEU A 93 2.39 10.52 5.51
N VAL A 94 2.41 9.21 5.73
CA VAL A 94 1.26 8.33 5.47
C VAL A 94 0.65 7.76 6.75
N GLY A 95 1.29 7.96 7.90
CA GLY A 95 0.83 7.41 9.16
C GLY A 95 1.87 7.48 10.27
N THR A 96 1.73 6.58 11.23
CA THR A 96 2.59 6.42 12.39
C THR A 96 2.85 4.95 12.68
N VAL A 97 4.01 4.68 13.30
CA VAL A 97 4.36 3.40 13.92
C VAL A 97 4.55 3.66 15.41
N SER A 98 3.73 3.05 16.26
CA SER A 98 3.86 3.11 17.71
C SER A 98 4.59 1.87 18.22
N ILE A 99 5.56 2.07 19.10
CA ILE A 99 6.32 0.99 19.73
C ILE A 99 6.11 1.06 21.23
N ASN A 100 5.58 -0.02 21.82
CA ASN A 100 5.46 -0.20 23.26
C ASN A 100 6.27 -1.43 23.67
N TYR A 101 7.38 -1.24 24.39
CA TYR A 101 8.25 -2.31 24.88
C TYR A 101 8.22 -2.34 26.41
N MET A 102 7.66 -3.41 26.99
CA MET A 102 7.53 -3.62 28.43
C MET A 102 7.23 -5.09 28.75
N ASP A 103 7.55 -5.54 29.96
CA ASP A 103 7.22 -6.85 30.51
C ASP A 103 7.61 -8.02 29.57
N ASP A 104 8.85 -8.01 29.07
CA ASP A 104 9.40 -9.02 28.14
C ASP A 104 8.63 -9.17 26.81
N TYR A 105 7.77 -8.22 26.44
CA TYR A 105 7.11 -8.17 25.13
C TYR A 105 7.22 -6.79 24.48
N ILE A 106 7.16 -6.76 23.16
CA ILE A 106 7.09 -5.54 22.37
C ILE A 106 5.89 -5.57 21.43
N GLU A 107 5.14 -4.47 21.44
CA GLU A 107 4.04 -4.22 20.54
C GLU A 107 4.46 -3.17 19.49
N VAL A 108 4.22 -3.49 18.21
CA VAL A 108 4.49 -2.59 17.07
C VAL A 108 3.19 -2.40 16.32
N GLU A 109 2.65 -1.19 16.38
CA GLU A 109 1.37 -0.84 15.79
C GLU A 109 1.57 0.14 14.63
N TYR A 110 0.92 -0.13 13.52
CA TYR A 110 0.84 0.76 12.37
C TYR A 110 -0.54 1.40 12.36
N GLU A 111 -0.59 2.72 12.15
CA GLU A 111 -1.83 3.44 11.90
C GLU A 111 -1.61 4.42 10.74
N THR A 112 -2.47 4.36 9.72
CA THR A 112 -2.41 5.29 8.58
C THR A 112 -3.34 6.48 8.77
N ILE A 113 -2.99 7.60 8.16
CA ILE A 113 -3.94 8.70 8.00
C ILE A 113 -5.04 8.29 7.00
N ALA A 114 -6.22 8.90 7.11
CA ALA A 114 -7.46 8.46 6.46
C ALA A 114 -7.40 8.23 4.93
N ASP A 115 -6.44 8.87 4.23
CA ASP A 115 -6.30 8.79 2.78
C ASP A 115 -5.40 7.63 2.30
N TYR A 116 -4.79 6.87 3.21
CA TYR A 116 -3.93 5.73 2.88
C TYR A 116 -4.43 4.44 3.52
N LEU A 117 -4.14 3.32 2.87
CA LEU A 117 -4.40 1.96 3.37
C LEU A 117 -3.11 1.15 3.32
N ILE A 118 -2.93 0.26 4.27
CA ILE A 118 -1.82 -0.70 4.40
C ILE A 118 -2.26 -2.01 3.74
N PHE A 119 -1.47 -2.50 2.78
CA PHE A 119 -1.70 -3.79 2.12
C PHE A 119 -0.73 -4.88 2.56
N GLU A 120 0.47 -4.48 2.99
CA GLU A 120 1.50 -5.40 3.46
C GLU A 120 2.34 -4.72 4.52
N THR A 121 2.74 -5.47 5.56
CA THR A 121 3.69 -5.00 6.56
C THR A 121 4.76 -6.05 6.81
N HIS A 122 5.94 -5.59 7.17
CA HIS A 122 7.04 -6.42 7.62
C HIS A 122 7.69 -5.76 8.83
N VAL A 123 7.85 -6.50 9.93
CA VAL A 123 8.46 -6.02 11.17
C VAL A 123 9.65 -6.89 11.53
N TYR A 124 10.81 -6.25 11.69
CA TYR A 124 11.97 -6.85 12.35
C TYR A 124 12.01 -6.36 13.79
N VAL A 125 12.21 -7.27 14.73
CA VAL A 125 12.65 -6.96 16.09
C VAL A 125 13.80 -7.90 16.45
N GLY A 126 14.90 -7.35 16.98
CA GLY A 126 15.99 -8.17 17.48
C GLY A 126 17.06 -7.36 18.20
N ASN A 127 17.99 -8.05 18.86
CA ASN A 127 19.09 -7.42 19.60
C ASN A 127 20.22 -6.88 18.71
N GLU A 128 20.27 -7.35 17.45
CA GLU A 128 21.21 -6.86 16.46
C GLU A 128 20.57 -5.75 15.63
N LYS A 129 21.39 -4.79 15.15
CA LYS A 129 20.88 -3.65 14.37
C LYS A 129 20.13 -4.06 13.10
N TYR A 130 20.48 -5.21 12.51
CA TYR A 130 19.86 -5.71 11.29
C TYR A 130 19.64 -7.23 11.35
N PRO A 131 18.59 -7.75 10.68
CA PRO A 131 18.42 -9.17 10.51
C PRO A 131 19.60 -9.76 9.74
N THR A 132 19.94 -11.00 10.09
CA THR A 132 21.05 -11.74 9.49
C THR A 132 20.50 -12.90 8.67
N LYS A 133 20.93 -12.98 7.40
CA LYS A 133 20.60 -14.09 6.50
C LYS A 133 21.25 -15.40 6.97
N PRO A 134 20.80 -16.57 6.47
CA PRO A 134 21.44 -17.85 6.78
C PRO A 134 22.94 -17.93 6.46
N ASN A 135 23.44 -17.10 5.54
CA ASN A 135 24.86 -17.03 5.18
C ASN A 135 25.68 -16.07 6.08
N GLY A 136 25.10 -15.55 7.17
CA GLY A 136 25.74 -14.64 8.11
C GLY A 136 25.80 -13.17 7.68
N GLN A 137 25.26 -12.82 6.50
CA GLN A 137 25.24 -11.43 6.03
C GLN A 137 24.01 -10.68 6.55
N GLN A 138 24.21 -9.43 6.97
CA GLN A 138 23.10 -8.54 7.34
C GLN A 138 22.24 -8.18 6.13
N THR A 139 20.96 -7.86 6.36
CA THR A 139 20.00 -7.53 5.32
C THR A 139 19.00 -6.47 5.76
N VAL A 140 18.50 -5.70 4.80
CA VAL A 140 17.39 -4.74 4.97
C VAL A 140 16.24 -5.06 4.00
N ALA A 141 16.16 -6.31 3.55
CA ALA A 141 15.09 -6.77 2.68
C ALA A 141 13.85 -7.10 3.53
N PRO A 142 12.69 -6.45 3.30
CA PRO A 142 11.50 -6.63 4.15
C PRO A 142 11.07 -8.09 4.35
N GLY A 143 11.08 -8.89 3.28
CA GLY A 143 10.75 -10.33 3.36
C GLY A 143 11.74 -11.18 4.18
N GLN A 144 12.72 -10.59 4.87
CA GLN A 144 13.65 -11.27 5.78
C GLN A 144 13.51 -10.79 7.23
N TYR A 145 12.46 -10.02 7.55
CA TYR A 145 12.28 -9.42 8.87
C TYR A 145 11.63 -10.37 9.89
N GLY A 146 11.04 -11.47 9.42
CA GLY A 146 10.51 -12.54 10.28
C GLY A 146 9.03 -12.40 10.60
N ASN A 147 8.51 -11.18 10.76
CA ASN A 147 7.09 -10.91 11.01
C ASN A 147 6.48 -10.18 9.82
N SER A 148 5.35 -10.66 9.32
CA SER A 148 4.65 -10.04 8.19
C SER A 148 3.15 -10.30 8.23
N GLN A 149 2.37 -9.37 7.68
CA GLN A 149 0.93 -9.47 7.50
C GLN A 149 0.57 -8.81 6.17
N SER A 150 -0.45 -9.33 5.50
CA SER A 150 -0.96 -8.81 4.22
C SER A 150 -2.48 -8.79 4.21
N ASP A 151 -3.07 -7.75 3.63
CA ASP A 151 -4.52 -7.58 3.46
C ASP A 151 -4.80 -7.15 2.01
N SER A 152 -5.62 -7.92 1.29
CA SER A 152 -5.94 -7.64 -0.11
C SER A 152 -6.89 -6.45 -0.30
N GLU A 153 -7.68 -6.12 0.73
CA GLU A 153 -8.60 -4.97 0.69
C GLU A 153 -7.97 -3.70 1.29
N GLY A 154 -6.84 -3.87 1.97
CA GLY A 154 -6.14 -2.82 2.69
C GLY A 154 -6.81 -2.46 4.02
N THR A 155 -5.98 -2.15 5.02
CA THR A 155 -6.43 -1.78 6.37
C THR A 155 -5.81 -0.46 6.82
N HIS A 156 -6.46 0.25 7.73
CA HIS A 156 -5.87 1.43 8.36
C HIS A 156 -4.92 1.08 9.51
N TYR A 157 -5.02 -0.12 10.06
CA TYR A 157 -4.33 -0.52 11.28
C TYR A 157 -3.83 -1.96 11.22
N VAL A 158 -2.60 -2.18 11.72
CA VAL A 158 -1.98 -3.50 11.90
C VAL A 158 -1.23 -3.49 13.22
N SER A 159 -1.37 -4.52 14.05
CA SER A 159 -0.59 -4.69 15.28
C SER A 159 0.18 -6.02 15.28
N TYR A 160 1.39 -5.96 15.82
CA TYR A 160 2.22 -7.11 16.14
C TYR A 160 2.52 -7.10 17.62
N LYS A 161 2.31 -8.24 18.29
CA LYS A 161 2.83 -8.50 19.61
C LYS A 161 3.90 -9.59 19.52
N ILE A 162 5.10 -9.29 20.00
CA ILE A 162 6.25 -10.20 19.99
C ILE A 162 6.68 -10.39 21.44
N ASP A 163 6.46 -11.60 21.96
CA ASP A 163 6.81 -12.01 23.32
C ASP A 163 8.28 -12.50 23.38
N ASP A 164 8.76 -12.78 24.60
CA ASP A 164 10.09 -13.34 24.89
C ASP A 164 11.25 -12.46 24.37
N VAL A 165 11.08 -11.13 24.37
CA VAL A 165 12.12 -10.17 23.99
C VAL A 165 12.78 -9.56 25.23
N SER A 166 14.09 -9.36 25.19
CA SER A 166 14.84 -8.77 26.30
C SER A 166 16.06 -7.99 25.81
N GLY A 167 16.56 -7.08 26.65
CA GLY A 167 17.77 -6.29 26.36
C GLY A 167 17.50 -5.08 25.47
N GLU A 168 18.56 -4.56 24.83
CA GLU A 168 18.38 -3.52 23.82
C GLU A 168 17.85 -4.13 22.53
N LEU A 169 16.84 -3.50 21.96
CA LEU A 169 16.18 -3.95 20.73
C LEU A 169 16.36 -2.94 19.60
N TYR A 170 16.36 -3.45 18.38
CA TYR A 170 16.25 -2.68 17.16
C TYR A 170 14.98 -3.11 16.42
N VAL A 171 14.27 -2.13 15.89
CA VAL A 171 13.00 -2.34 15.18
C VAL A 171 13.10 -1.80 13.77
N ILE A 172 12.69 -2.59 12.77
CA ILE A 172 12.45 -2.08 11.42
C ILE A 172 10.99 -2.27 11.09
N ALA A 173 10.30 -1.16 10.86
CA ALA A 173 8.90 -1.15 10.49
C ALA A 173 8.75 -0.77 9.02
N HIS A 174 8.32 -1.72 8.19
CA HIS A 174 8.08 -1.54 6.76
C HIS A 174 6.61 -1.77 6.43
N ALA A 175 6.05 -0.96 5.54
CA ALA A 175 4.72 -1.14 5.00
C ALA A 175 4.69 -0.91 3.47
N VAL A 176 3.76 -1.58 2.79
CA VAL A 176 3.29 -1.19 1.46
C VAL A 176 1.95 -0.49 1.65
N VAL A 177 1.90 0.78 1.26
CA VAL A 177 0.72 1.64 1.46
C VAL A 177 0.22 2.16 0.14
N CYS A 178 -1.10 2.31 -0.02
CA CYS A 178 -1.68 2.85 -1.24
C CYS A 178 -2.71 3.94 -0.90
N PRO A 179 -2.80 5.01 -1.71
CA PRO A 179 -3.88 5.98 -1.58
C PRO A 179 -5.25 5.31 -1.75
N LYS A 180 -6.22 5.67 -0.92
CA LYS A 180 -7.61 5.19 -1.02
C LYS A 180 -8.29 5.59 -2.34
N LYS A 181 -7.83 6.67 -2.96
CA LYS A 181 -8.22 7.11 -4.30
C LYS A 181 -6.97 7.51 -5.08
N PRO A 182 -6.83 7.12 -6.36
CA PRO A 182 -5.72 7.60 -7.18
C PRO A 182 -5.74 9.13 -7.25
N LYS A 183 -4.57 9.77 -7.11
CA LYS A 183 -4.42 11.22 -7.27
C LYS A 183 -4.82 11.57 -8.72
N GLY A 184 -5.95 12.26 -8.86
CA GLY A 184 -6.50 12.70 -10.16
C GLY A 184 -5.68 13.79 -10.83
#